data_AF-A0AAF3EFG9-F1
#
_entry.id   AF-A0AAF3EFG9-F1
#
_cell.length_a   1.000
_cell.length_b   1.000
_cell.length_c   1.000
_cell.angle_alpha   90.00
_cell.angle_beta   90.00
_cell.angle_gamma   90.00
#
_symmetry.space_group_name_H-M   'P 1'
#
loop_
_entity.id
_entity.type
_entity.pdbx_description
1 polymer ?
#
loop_
_entity_poly.entity_id
_entity_poly.type
_entity_poly.pdbx_seq_one_letter_code
_entity_poly.pdbx_strand_id
1 'polypeptide(L)'
;MQTNKDADLSMTGAPMSEDVNRAQNLLRELGVEEYDPRVVDMLLDIAYQTATEMLLTARAVSSNCGKSAIDATDVRIASGFLGYNKVDSPSREQTTQIAANTNTTPLPQIKHSCGLKLPNDRFCLLQNNVQWRMDNPPPKMRLTQQGGGDAGSQIRPEQVSGILKRRAPTDDFD
;
A
#
# COMPACT_ATOMS: atom_id res chain seq x y z
N MET A 1 -45.44 36.27 15.20
CA MET A 1 -44.07 35.95 15.65
C MET A 1 -43.39 35.21 14.52
N GLN A 2 -42.58 35.92 13.74
CA GLN A 2 -41.49 35.30 12.99
C GLN A 2 -40.54 34.59 13.96
N THR A 3 -39.96 33.47 13.54
CA THR A 3 -38.49 33.30 13.47
C THR A 3 -38.12 31.98 12.80
N ASN A 4 -37.46 32.12 11.65
CA ASN A 4 -36.30 31.36 11.15
C ASN A 4 -36.52 29.90 10.70
N LYS A 5 -36.33 29.57 9.41
CA LYS A 5 -35.09 29.64 8.60
C LYS A 5 -34.14 28.49 8.96
N ASP A 6 -34.51 27.30 8.52
CA ASP A 6 -33.54 26.30 8.08
C ASP A 6 -33.80 26.09 6.60
N ALA A 7 -32.85 26.58 5.83
CA ALA A 7 -32.86 26.58 4.38
C ALA A 7 -32.72 25.14 3.89
N ASP A 8 -33.75 24.67 3.19
CA ASP A 8 -33.64 23.62 2.20
C ASP A 8 -32.56 24.02 1.19
N LEU A 9 -31.36 23.49 1.42
CA LEU A 9 -30.17 23.67 0.59
C LEU A 9 -29.88 22.40 -0.22
N SER A 10 -30.91 21.65 -0.62
CA SER A 10 -30.79 20.84 -1.84
C SER A 10 -31.00 21.76 -3.03
N MET A 11 -29.96 22.58 -3.27
CA MET A 11 -29.72 23.26 -4.52
C MET A 11 -30.15 22.36 -5.67
N THR A 12 -31.08 22.88 -6.46
CA THR A 12 -31.29 22.55 -7.87
C THR A 12 -29.94 22.34 -8.55
N GLY A 13 -29.47 21.10 -8.57
CA GLY A 13 -28.35 20.70 -9.39
C GLY A 13 -28.80 20.77 -10.84
N ALA A 14 -27.93 21.26 -11.72
CA ALA A 14 -28.08 21.07 -13.16
C ALA A 14 -28.52 19.63 -13.47
N PRO A 15 -29.26 19.37 -14.57
CA PRO A 15 -29.62 18.00 -14.93
C PRO A 15 -28.35 17.14 -14.86
N MET A 16 -28.36 16.22 -13.91
CA MET A 16 -27.21 15.40 -13.58
C MET A 16 -26.78 14.71 -14.87
N SER A 17 -25.51 14.86 -15.24
CA SER A 17 -25.00 14.37 -16.53
C SER A 17 -25.39 12.90 -16.72
N GLU A 18 -25.76 12.52 -17.95
CA GLU A 18 -26.19 11.15 -18.26
C GLU A 18 -25.14 10.12 -17.81
N ASP A 19 -23.86 10.44 -17.99
CA ASP A 19 -22.74 9.58 -17.62
C ASP A 19 -22.61 9.40 -16.10
N VAL A 20 -22.95 10.43 -15.32
CA VAL A 20 -23.01 10.35 -13.86
C VAL A 20 -24.12 9.39 -13.43
N ASN A 21 -25.30 9.48 -14.05
CA ASN A 21 -26.40 8.55 -13.79
C ASN A 21 -26.03 7.11 -14.15
N ARG A 22 -25.32 6.90 -15.26
CA ARG A 22 -24.82 5.56 -15.68
C ARG A 22 -23.81 5.00 -14.68
N ALA A 23 -22.85 5.81 -14.23
CA ALA A 23 -21.87 5.41 -13.23
C ALA A 23 -22.52 5.02 -11.88
N GLN A 24 -23.53 5.77 -11.43
CA GLN A 24 -24.28 5.45 -10.22
C GLN A 24 -25.13 4.18 -10.36
N ASN A 25 -25.74 3.96 -11.52
CA ASN A 25 -26.46 2.72 -11.80
C ASN A 25 -25.52 1.51 -11.76
N LEU A 26 -24.30 1.65 -12.28
CA LEU A 26 -23.28 0.59 -12.24
C LEU A 26 -22.84 0.27 -10.80
N LEU A 27 -22.61 1.30 -9.96
CA LEU A 27 -22.30 1.08 -8.54
C LEU A 27 -23.43 0.37 -7.79
N ARG A 28 -24.69 0.72 -8.11
CA ARG A 28 -25.88 0.06 -7.55
C ARG A 28 -25.99 -1.40 -8.00
N GLU A 29 -25.70 -1.69 -9.27
CA GLU A 29 -25.67 -3.07 -9.80
C GLU A 29 -24.58 -3.94 -9.14
N LEU A 30 -23.47 -3.32 -8.74
CA LEU A 30 -22.39 -3.97 -7.98
C LEU A 30 -22.71 -4.13 -6.49
N GLY A 31 -23.86 -3.65 -6.01
CA GLY A 31 -24.27 -3.74 -4.60
C GLY A 31 -23.57 -2.74 -3.68
N VAL A 32 -23.00 -1.65 -4.22
CA VAL A 32 -22.38 -0.59 -3.42
C VAL A 32 -23.43 0.49 -3.14
N GLU A 33 -23.99 0.48 -1.93
CA GLU A 33 -25.07 1.40 -1.53
C GLU A 33 -24.55 2.71 -0.92
N GLU A 34 -23.36 2.71 -0.31
CA GLU A 34 -22.76 3.87 0.34
C GLU A 34 -21.38 4.17 -0.26
N TYR A 35 -21.23 5.35 -0.86
CA TYR A 35 -19.98 5.83 -1.44
C TYR A 35 -19.88 7.35 -1.32
N ASP A 36 -18.65 7.87 -1.29
CA ASP A 36 -18.40 9.31 -1.37
C ASP A 36 -18.70 9.81 -2.80
N PRO A 37 -19.42 10.93 -2.98
CA PRO A 37 -19.73 11.48 -4.30
C PRO A 37 -18.51 11.63 -5.22
N ARG A 38 -17.32 11.89 -4.67
CA ARG A 38 -16.06 12.02 -5.42
C ARG A 38 -15.62 10.75 -6.12
N VAL A 39 -16.12 9.59 -5.68
CA VAL A 39 -15.86 8.30 -6.34
C VAL A 39 -16.45 8.27 -7.74
N VAL A 40 -17.61 8.90 -7.93
CA VAL A 40 -18.27 8.96 -9.25
C VAL A 40 -17.45 9.81 -10.22
N ASP A 41 -16.95 10.96 -9.76
CA ASP A 41 -16.08 11.83 -10.56
C ASP A 41 -14.78 11.12 -10.92
N MET A 42 -14.14 10.46 -9.94
CA MET A 42 -12.91 9.68 -10.17
C MET A 42 -13.13 8.51 -11.15
N LEU A 43 -14.27 7.82 -11.06
CA LEU A 43 -14.59 6.72 -11.95
C LEU A 43 -14.77 7.21 -13.39
N LEU A 44 -15.42 8.36 -13.57
CA LEU A 44 -15.58 8.99 -14.87
C LEU A 44 -14.24 9.45 -15.44
N ASP A 45 -13.39 10.08 -14.63
CA ASP A 45 -12.04 10.51 -15.05
C ASP A 45 -11.22 9.31 -15.55
N ILE A 46 -11.22 8.21 -14.79
CA ILE A 46 -10.52 6.98 -15.18
C ILE A 46 -11.12 6.41 -16.47
N ALA A 47 -12.44 6.40 -16.63
CA ALA A 47 -13.11 5.89 -17.82
C ALA A 47 -12.72 6.70 -19.08
N TYR A 48 -12.77 8.04 -19.00
CA TYR A 48 -12.38 8.90 -20.13
C TYR A 48 -10.89 8.82 -20.43
N GLN A 49 -10.04 8.79 -19.41
CA GLN A 49 -8.60 8.61 -19.59
C GLN A 49 -8.30 7.28 -20.28
N THR A 50 -8.88 6.18 -19.79
CA THR A 50 -8.70 4.83 -20.35
C THR A 50 -9.20 4.74 -21.79
N ALA A 51 -10.38 5.31 -22.08
CA ALA A 51 -10.94 5.32 -23.43
C ALA A 51 -10.06 6.14 -24.39
N THR A 52 -9.57 7.30 -23.94
CA THR A 52 -8.67 8.15 -24.73
C THR A 52 -7.36 7.45 -25.02
N GLU A 53 -6.73 6.85 -24.01
CA GLU A 53 -5.48 6.11 -24.15
C GLU A 53 -5.65 4.92 -25.11
N MET A 54 -6.73 4.14 -24.95
CA MET A 54 -7.06 3.02 -25.82
C MET A 54 -7.25 3.44 -27.28
N LEU A 55 -7.97 4.54 -27.53
CA LEU A 55 -8.19 5.05 -28.89
C LEU A 55 -6.92 5.60 -29.53
N LEU A 56 -6.04 6.25 -28.75
CA LEU A 56 -4.73 6.72 -29.23
C LEU A 56 -3.85 5.54 -29.65
N THR A 57 -3.80 4.48 -28.85
CA THR A 57 -3.05 3.27 -29.19
C THR A 57 -3.68 2.55 -30.38
N ALA A 58 -5.01 2.44 -30.46
CA ALA A 58 -5.70 1.86 -31.61
C ALA A 58 -5.41 2.64 -32.90
N ARG A 59 -5.37 3.97 -32.84
CA ARG A 59 -4.98 4.84 -33.97
C ARG A 59 -3.55 4.58 -34.42
N ALA A 60 -2.62 4.38 -33.49
CA ALA A 60 -1.23 4.04 -33.80
C ALA A 60 -1.13 2.67 -34.50
N VAL A 61 -1.90 1.67 -34.03
CA VAL A 61 -2.00 0.34 -34.66
C VAL A 61 -2.56 0.45 -36.08
N SER A 62 -3.66 1.18 -36.27
CA SER A 62 -4.30 1.39 -37.58
C SER A 62 -3.36 2.08 -38.57
N SER A 63 -2.61 3.10 -38.11
CA SER A 63 -1.60 3.81 -38.90
C SER A 63 -0.46 2.89 -39.33
N ASN A 64 -0.02 1.97 -38.46
CA ASN A 64 1.00 0.98 -38.78
C ASN A 64 0.52 -0.05 -39.82
N CYS A 65 -0.78 -0.29 -39.91
CA CYS A 65 -1.41 -1.12 -40.94
C CYS A 65 -1.74 -0.35 -42.24
N GLY A 66 -1.39 0.94 -42.33
CA GLY A 66 -1.69 1.79 -43.49
C GLY A 66 -3.18 2.11 -43.66
N LYS A 67 -4.00 1.92 -42.61
CA LYS A 67 -5.43 2.22 -42.61
C LYS A 67 -5.67 3.63 -42.05
N SER A 68 -6.65 4.33 -42.61
CA SER A 68 -7.09 5.65 -42.12
C SER A 68 -8.28 5.59 -41.15
N ALA A 69 -8.95 4.44 -41.07
CA ALA A 69 -10.10 4.21 -40.20
C ALA A 69 -9.74 3.17 -39.13
N ILE A 70 -10.22 3.40 -37.90
CA ILE A 70 -9.99 2.51 -36.76
C ILE A 70 -10.99 1.35 -36.84
N ASP A 71 -10.49 0.12 -36.91
CA ASP A 71 -11.32 -1.10 -36.90
C ASP A 71 -11.47 -1.68 -35.48
N ALA A 72 -12.48 -2.54 -35.30
CA ALA A 72 -12.67 -3.30 -34.05
C ALA A 72 -11.46 -4.20 -33.72
N THR A 73 -10.72 -4.65 -34.74
CA THR A 73 -9.48 -5.42 -34.55
C THR A 73 -8.37 -4.56 -33.94
N ASP A 74 -8.27 -3.30 -34.34
CA ASP A 74 -7.24 -2.37 -33.84
C ASP A 74 -7.49 -2.05 -32.36
N VAL A 75 -8.75 -1.87 -31.96
CA VAL A 75 -9.16 -1.72 -30.56
C VAL A 75 -8.85 -2.97 -29.75
N ARG A 76 -9.08 -4.16 -30.30
CA ARG A 76 -8.76 -5.43 -29.61
C ARG A 76 -7.25 -5.57 -29.38
N ILE A 77 -6.43 -5.25 -30.38
CA ILE A 77 -4.96 -5.27 -30.27
C ILE A 77 -4.51 -4.25 -29.23
N ALA A 78 -5.03 -3.02 -29.29
CA ALA A 78 -4.75 -1.98 -28.30
C ALA A 78 -5.13 -2.43 -26.89
N SER A 79 -6.30 -3.02 -26.70
CA SER A 79 -6.75 -3.50 -25.39
C SER A 79 -5.83 -4.58 -24.79
N GLY A 80 -5.22 -5.42 -25.64
CA GLY A 80 -4.23 -6.40 -25.22
C GLY A 80 -2.88 -5.77 -24.87
N PHE A 81 -2.50 -4.71 -25.59
CA PHE A 81 -1.25 -3.98 -25.34
C PHE A 81 -1.29 -3.21 -24.01
N LEU A 82 -2.42 -2.54 -23.71
CA LEU A 82 -2.57 -1.78 -22.46
C LEU A 82 -2.87 -2.66 -21.24
N GLY A 83 -3.24 -3.93 -21.45
CA GLY A 83 -3.44 -4.87 -20.35
C GLY A 83 -4.70 -4.62 -19.50
N TYR A 84 -5.60 -3.72 -19.90
CA TYR A 84 -6.84 -3.43 -19.15
C TYR A 84 -7.77 -4.65 -18.96
N ASN A 85 -7.62 -5.70 -19.78
CA ASN A 85 -8.40 -6.93 -19.67
C ASN A 85 -7.76 -8.02 -18.78
N LYS A 86 -6.60 -7.77 -18.17
CA LYS A 86 -5.91 -8.77 -17.34
C LYS A 86 -6.14 -8.52 -15.86
N VAL A 87 -7.31 -8.97 -15.38
CA VAL A 87 -7.35 -9.53 -14.02
C VAL A 87 -6.82 -10.96 -14.16
N ASP A 88 -5.51 -11.10 -14.34
CA ASP A 88 -4.88 -12.42 -14.30
C ASP A 88 -4.93 -12.92 -12.85
N SER A 89 -6.06 -13.50 -12.47
CA SER A 89 -6.04 -14.43 -11.35
C SER A 89 -5.03 -15.51 -11.76
N PRO A 90 -3.95 -15.72 -10.98
CA PRO A 90 -2.91 -16.67 -11.36
C PRO A 90 -3.58 -18.01 -11.64
N SER A 91 -3.26 -18.61 -12.78
CA SER A 91 -3.90 -19.87 -13.14
C SER A 91 -3.59 -20.89 -12.04
N ARG A 92 -4.58 -21.71 -11.69
CA ARG A 92 -4.41 -22.73 -10.63
C ARG A 92 -3.16 -23.60 -10.89
N GLU A 93 -2.84 -23.84 -12.16
CA GLU A 93 -1.65 -24.58 -12.59
C GLU A 93 -0.36 -23.86 -12.17
N GLN A 94 -0.24 -22.55 -12.42
CA GLN A 94 0.91 -21.76 -11.99
C GLN A 94 1.06 -21.77 -10.47
N THR A 95 -0.03 -21.57 -9.73
CA THR A 95 0.01 -21.62 -8.25
C THR A 95 0.43 -23.01 -7.75
N THR A 96 -0.10 -24.07 -8.36
CA THR A 96 0.24 -25.46 -7.97
C THR A 96 1.70 -25.78 -8.28
N GLN A 97 2.23 -25.31 -9.41
CA GLN A 97 3.63 -25.49 -9.78
C GLN A 97 4.58 -24.76 -8.82
N ILE A 98 4.25 -23.51 -8.47
CA ILE A 98 5.01 -22.74 -7.47
C ILE A 98 4.95 -23.45 -6.12
N ALA A 99 3.77 -23.90 -5.69
CA ALA A 99 3.60 -24.62 -4.43
C ALA A 99 4.42 -25.93 -4.39
N ALA A 100 4.43 -26.72 -5.47
CA ALA A 100 5.24 -27.93 -5.55
C ALA A 100 6.74 -27.62 -5.45
N ASN A 101 7.20 -26.55 -6.11
CA ASN A 101 8.59 -26.11 -6.05
C ASN A 101 8.98 -25.68 -4.62
N THR A 102 8.17 -24.83 -3.97
CA THR A 102 8.43 -24.37 -2.61
C THR A 102 8.38 -25.52 -1.60
N ASN A 103 7.40 -26.42 -1.74
CA ASN A 103 7.21 -27.55 -0.83
C ASN A 103 8.26 -28.65 -0.98
N THR A 104 9.13 -28.58 -1.99
CA THR A 104 10.28 -29.49 -2.11
C THR A 104 11.32 -29.22 -1.02
N THR A 105 11.39 -27.98 -0.50
CA THR A 105 12.28 -27.66 0.61
C THR A 105 11.67 -28.11 1.95
N PRO A 106 12.31 -29.03 2.69
CA PRO A 106 11.76 -29.50 3.96
C PRO A 106 11.80 -28.38 5.00
N LEU A 107 10.86 -28.44 5.95
CA LEU A 107 10.78 -27.47 7.04
C LEU A 107 12.09 -27.47 7.87
N PRO A 108 12.60 -26.29 8.28
CA PRO A 108 13.73 -26.21 9.18
C PRO A 108 13.44 -26.90 10.51
N GLN A 109 14.42 -27.60 11.07
CA GLN A 109 14.29 -28.27 12.36
C GLN A 109 13.89 -27.28 13.48
N ILE A 110 12.81 -27.59 14.18
CA ILE A 110 12.32 -26.82 15.32
C ILE A 110 13.16 -27.18 16.54
N LYS A 111 13.88 -26.19 17.13
CA LYS A 111 14.62 -26.38 18.39
C LYS A 111 13.67 -26.13 19.57
N HIS A 112 13.79 -26.88 20.66
CA HIS A 112 12.97 -26.76 21.88
C HIS A 112 13.24 -25.50 22.71
N SER A 113 13.73 -24.41 22.13
CA SER A 113 13.76 -23.10 22.77
C SER A 113 12.36 -22.50 22.70
N CYS A 114 11.62 -22.54 23.79
CA CYS A 114 10.33 -21.86 23.92
C CYS A 114 10.50 -20.36 23.63
N GLY A 115 9.96 -19.85 22.51
CA GLY A 115 9.97 -18.43 22.17
C GLY A 115 9.94 -18.10 20.67
N LEU A 116 9.76 -16.81 20.35
CA LEU A 116 9.86 -16.28 18.98
C LEU A 116 11.31 -16.33 18.49
N LYS A 117 11.55 -17.00 17.37
CA LYS A 117 12.87 -17.00 16.72
C LYS A 117 12.97 -15.80 15.79
N LEU A 118 13.66 -14.75 16.23
CA LEU A 118 14.04 -13.66 15.35
C LEU A 118 15.06 -14.17 14.31
N PRO A 119 15.05 -13.60 13.08
CA PRO A 119 16.19 -13.68 12.18
C PRO A 119 17.49 -13.22 12.87
N ASN A 120 18.65 -13.46 12.27
CA ASN A 120 19.90 -12.88 12.79
C ASN A 120 19.74 -11.36 12.99
N ASP A 121 20.39 -10.78 14.00
CA ASP A 121 20.35 -9.36 14.32
C ASP A 121 20.56 -8.46 13.08
N ARG A 122 21.41 -8.89 12.13
CA ARG A 122 21.65 -8.19 10.86
C ARG A 122 20.45 -8.15 9.90
N PHE A 123 19.54 -9.11 10.03
CA PHE A 123 18.27 -9.17 9.30
C PHE A 123 17.11 -8.61 10.13
N CYS A 124 17.38 -8.11 11.34
CA CYS A 124 16.41 -7.39 12.15
C CYS A 124 16.58 -5.88 11.92
N LEU A 125 15.47 -5.17 11.75
CA LEU A 125 15.45 -3.71 11.57
C LEU A 125 15.62 -2.98 12.92
N LEU A 126 16.68 -3.29 13.67
CA LEU A 126 16.97 -2.70 14.98
C LEU A 126 17.87 -1.46 14.91
N GLN A 127 18.57 -1.28 13.79
CA GLN A 127 19.47 -0.16 13.61
C GLN A 127 18.69 1.11 13.24
N ASN A 128 19.17 2.25 13.73
CA ASN A 128 18.59 3.55 13.41
C ASN A 128 18.89 3.89 11.94
N ASN A 129 17.98 3.53 11.04
CA ASN A 129 18.12 3.72 9.58
C ASN A 129 17.88 5.18 9.13
N VAL A 130 17.60 6.08 10.07
CA VAL A 130 17.42 7.51 9.82
C VAL A 130 18.25 8.30 10.83
N GLN A 131 19.05 9.22 10.32
CA GLN A 131 19.69 10.27 11.12
C GLN A 131 19.15 11.60 10.61
N TRP A 132 18.32 12.24 11.44
CA TRP A 132 17.90 13.62 11.18
C TRP A 132 19.13 14.51 11.33
N ARG A 133 19.65 15.02 10.21
CA ARG A 133 20.67 16.07 10.22
C ARG A 133 19.97 17.35 10.63
N MET A 134 20.34 17.90 11.79
CA MET A 134 20.02 19.30 12.07
C MET A 134 21.09 20.16 11.41
N ASP A 135 20.70 21.01 10.45
CA ASP A 135 21.59 21.95 9.76
C ASP A 135 22.18 23.02 10.70
N ASN A 136 21.68 23.12 11.93
CA ASN A 136 22.24 23.98 12.96
C ASN A 136 22.11 23.32 14.34
N PRO A 137 23.15 22.65 14.87
CA PRO A 137 23.10 22.14 16.22
C PRO A 137 22.95 23.32 17.19
N PRO A 138 22.05 23.28 18.20
CA PRO A 138 21.99 24.31 19.21
C PRO A 138 23.38 24.45 19.87
N PRO A 139 23.83 25.67 20.19
CA PRO A 139 25.13 25.88 20.80
C PRO A 139 25.24 25.00 22.04
N LYS A 140 26.22 24.08 22.03
CA LYS A 140 26.49 23.17 23.13
C LYS A 140 26.65 24.01 24.38
N MET A 141 25.66 24.00 25.26
CA MET A 141 25.80 24.61 26.57
C MET A 141 26.89 23.82 27.27
N ARG A 142 28.05 24.47 27.43
CA ARG A 142 29.26 23.88 27.99
C ARG A 142 28.98 23.59 29.46
N LEU A 143 28.47 22.40 29.77
CA LEU A 143 28.51 21.90 31.13
C LEU A 143 29.99 21.65 31.44
N THR A 144 30.56 22.51 32.27
CA THR A 144 31.92 22.40 32.78
C THR A 144 32.10 21.03 33.43
N GLN A 145 32.71 20.11 32.70
CA GLN A 145 33.18 18.85 33.26
C GLN A 145 34.58 19.08 33.81
N GLN A 146 34.66 19.19 35.14
CA GLN A 146 35.89 18.90 35.85
C GLN A 146 35.93 17.38 36.04
N GLY A 147 36.97 16.73 35.51
CA GLY A 147 37.28 15.32 35.77
C GLY A 147 37.19 14.41 34.55
N GLY A 148 38.33 13.87 34.12
CA GLY A 148 38.53 13.14 32.88
C GLY A 148 38.08 11.67 32.86
N GLY A 149 38.20 11.04 31.68
CA GLY A 149 38.25 9.59 31.55
C GLY A 149 37.40 8.99 30.41
N ASP A 150 38.07 8.75 29.29
CA ASP A 150 37.94 7.60 28.39
C ASP A 150 36.69 7.37 27.50
N ALA A 151 36.99 6.87 26.30
CA ALA A 151 36.14 6.77 25.14
C ALA A 151 35.24 5.52 25.11
N GLY A 152 34.07 5.66 24.50
CA GLY A 152 33.34 4.59 23.79
C GLY A 152 32.85 3.41 24.63
N SER A 153 31.67 3.51 25.24
CA SER A 153 30.95 2.35 25.78
C SER A 153 30.34 1.51 24.66
N GLN A 154 31.17 0.64 24.06
CA GLN A 154 30.69 -0.50 23.29
C GLN A 154 29.97 -1.45 24.26
N ILE A 155 28.64 -1.54 24.14
CA ILE A 155 27.81 -2.39 25.00
C ILE A 155 28.21 -3.84 24.73
N ARG A 156 28.81 -4.48 25.74
CA ARG A 156 29.25 -5.87 25.66
C ARG A 156 28.02 -6.79 25.71
N PRO A 157 27.97 -7.87 24.90
CA PRO A 157 26.80 -8.75 24.80
C PRO A 157 26.41 -9.42 26.13
N GLU A 158 27.33 -9.53 27.10
CA GLU A 158 27.01 -10.04 28.44
C GLU A 158 26.03 -9.15 29.22
N GLN A 159 26.02 -7.84 28.97
CA GLN A 159 25.15 -6.90 29.70
C GLN A 159 23.68 -6.99 29.26
N VAL A 160 23.40 -7.56 28.08
CA VAL A 160 22.03 -7.73 27.56
C VAL A 160 21.34 -8.96 28.18
N SER A 161 22.11 -9.96 28.62
CA SER A 161 21.60 -11.19 29.23
C SER A 161 20.92 -10.98 30.59
N GLY A 162 21.25 -9.90 31.29
CA GLY A 162 20.64 -9.56 32.58
C GLY A 162 19.26 -8.93 32.48
N ILE A 163 18.93 -8.29 31.35
CA ILE A 163 17.71 -7.49 31.19
C ILE A 163 16.48 -8.37 30.91
N LEU A 164 16.67 -9.55 30.29
CA LEU A 164 15.57 -10.49 30.03
C LEU A 164 15.25 -11.42 31.22
N LYS A 165 16.09 -11.47 32.26
CA LYS A 165 15.78 -12.22 33.49
C LYS A 165 14.99 -11.34 34.46
N ARG A 166 13.72 -11.09 34.16
CA ARG A 166 12.76 -10.75 35.22
C ARG A 166 12.64 -11.97 36.13
N ARG A 167 13.04 -11.81 37.40
CA ARG A 167 12.77 -12.80 38.44
C ARG A 167 11.25 -12.87 38.61
N ALA A 168 10.67 -14.05 38.47
CA ALA A 168 9.26 -14.26 38.80
C ALA A 168 9.04 -13.81 40.25
N PRO A 169 7.94 -13.10 40.57
CA PRO A 169 7.52 -12.91 41.94
C PRO A 169 7.36 -14.30 42.56
N THR A 170 7.97 -14.51 43.72
CA THR A 170 7.65 -15.67 44.55
C THR A 170 6.18 -15.55 44.93
N ASP A 171 5.36 -16.50 44.48
CA ASP A 171 4.03 -16.71 45.03
C ASP A 171 4.20 -17.15 46.49
N ASP A 172 4.15 -16.18 47.40
CA ASP A 172 3.81 -16.41 48.81
C ASP A 172 2.28 -16.54 48.88
N PHE A 173 1.80 -17.77 48.78
CA PHE A 173 0.48 -18.16 49.27
C PHE A 173 0.68 -19.20 50.38
N ASP A 174 0.28 -18.81 51.58
CA ASP A 174 0.11 -19.64 52.78
C ASP A 174 -0.93 -20.76 52.54
#